data_AF-A0A7C5J4G8-F1
#
_entry.id   AF-A0A7C5J4G8-F1
#
_cell.length_a   1.000
_cell.length_b   1.000
_cell.length_c   1.000
_cell.angle_alpha   90.00
_cell.angle_beta   90.00
_cell.angle_gamma   90.00
#
_symmetry.space_group_name_H-M   'P 1'
#
loop_
_entity.id
_entity.type
_entity.pdbx_description
1 polymer ?
#
loop_
_entity_poly.entity_id
_entity_poly.type
_entity_poly.pdbx_seq_one_letter_code
_entity_poly.pdbx_strand_id
1 'polypeptide(L)'
;MATAAPDAASSPTVTGIDRVLSPNPAKRAVERHWLAYTVAWGIVAGVIMLGGLAERWGDLELMILGVAFAVGTVIPPIARPHPSQATTPWHSRTATKMSLAVVGFSFLMNYFCTPYFFDVLHMHFGFDTAIVIQNNPVFLYLMTVAYFATYSVLVCIA
;
A
#
# COMPACT_ATOMS: atom_id res chain seq x y z
N MET A 1 -34.88 30.53 31.17
CA MET A 1 -33.58 29.83 31.15
C MET A 1 -33.69 28.72 30.12
N ALA A 2 -33.36 29.02 28.86
CA ALA A 2 -33.52 28.10 27.75
C ALA A 2 -32.27 27.20 27.66
N THR A 3 -32.48 25.89 27.78
CA THR A 3 -31.47 24.85 27.59
C THR A 3 -31.12 24.76 26.11
N ALA A 4 -29.88 25.11 25.75
CA ALA A 4 -29.34 24.90 24.42
C ALA A 4 -29.26 23.40 24.11
N ALA A 5 -29.78 22.98 22.96
CA ALA A 5 -29.63 21.63 22.44
C ALA A 5 -28.15 21.34 22.16
N PRO A 6 -27.66 20.10 22.38
CA PRO A 6 -26.30 19.75 22.01
C PRO A 6 -26.13 19.82 20.49
N ASP A 7 -25.07 20.51 20.06
CA ASP A 7 -24.66 20.69 18.68
C ASP A 7 -24.73 19.35 17.91
N ALA A 8 -25.49 19.38 16.82
CA ALA A 8 -25.50 18.32 15.83
C ALA A 8 -24.07 18.15 15.30
N ALA A 9 -23.38 17.13 15.80
CA ALA A 9 -22.09 16.70 15.26
C ALA A 9 -22.25 16.53 13.75
N SER A 10 -21.61 17.42 12.99
CA SER A 10 -21.65 17.45 11.53
C SER A 10 -21.37 16.05 11.00
N SER A 11 -22.37 15.44 10.36
CA SER A 11 -22.21 14.14 9.72
C SER A 11 -21.06 14.26 8.72
N PRO A 12 -20.07 13.34 8.74
CA PRO A 12 -18.91 13.44 7.86
C PRO A 12 -19.38 13.52 6.41
N THR A 13 -18.87 14.49 5.65
CA THR A 13 -19.15 14.63 4.23
C THR A 13 -18.73 13.34 3.51
N VAL A 14 -19.70 12.50 3.18
CA VAL A 14 -19.49 11.28 2.41
C VAL A 14 -19.22 11.71 0.97
N THR A 15 -17.98 11.55 0.53
CA THR A 15 -17.55 11.79 -0.85
C THR A 15 -18.15 10.71 -1.75
N GLY A 16 -18.28 10.95 -3.07
CA GLY A 16 -18.81 9.93 -4.00
C GLY A 16 -18.09 8.58 -3.90
N ILE A 17 -16.77 8.58 -3.69
CA ILE A 17 -15.96 7.37 -3.51
C ILE A 17 -16.23 6.64 -2.19
N ASP A 18 -16.69 7.33 -1.14
CA ASP A 18 -16.95 6.70 0.16
C ASP A 18 -18.14 5.73 0.12
N ARG A 19 -18.94 5.76 -0.97
CA ARG A 19 -20.05 4.82 -1.21
C ARG A 19 -19.59 3.43 -1.65
N VAL A 20 -18.44 3.36 -2.33
CA VAL A 20 -17.87 2.12 -2.86
C VAL A 20 -16.78 1.52 -1.95
N LEU A 21 -16.33 2.30 -0.97
CA LEU A 21 -15.38 1.85 0.06
C LEU A 21 -16.10 1.18 1.24
N SER A 22 -15.32 0.56 2.13
CA SER A 22 -15.84 -0.20 3.27
C SER A 22 -16.84 0.61 4.13
N PRO A 23 -17.91 -0.03 4.64
CA PRO A 23 -18.80 0.60 5.62
C PRO A 23 -18.12 0.86 6.96
N ASN A 24 -17.03 0.15 7.28
CA ASN A 24 -16.27 0.37 8.51
C ASN A 24 -15.39 1.63 8.36
N PRO A 25 -15.56 2.66 9.22
CA PRO A 25 -14.87 3.94 9.03
C PRO A 25 -13.34 3.85 9.20
N ALA A 26 -12.86 2.96 10.08
CA ALA A 26 -11.41 2.74 10.26
C ALA A 26 -10.80 2.02 9.06
N LYS A 27 -11.52 1.05 8.46
CA LYS A 27 -11.08 0.39 7.22
C LYS A 27 -11.09 1.36 6.04
N ARG A 28 -12.19 2.11 5.88
CA ARG A 28 -12.34 3.13 4.84
C ARG A 28 -11.22 4.16 4.84
N ALA A 29 -10.78 4.60 6.01
CA ALA A 29 -9.67 5.54 6.13
C ALA A 29 -8.35 4.98 5.55
N VAL A 30 -8.08 3.69 5.76
CA VAL A 30 -6.92 3.00 5.19
C VAL A 30 -7.07 2.84 3.67
N GLU A 31 -8.23 2.39 3.21
CA GLU A 31 -8.53 2.23 1.78
C GLU A 31 -8.36 3.54 1.01
N ARG A 32 -8.88 4.64 1.58
CA ARG A 32 -8.73 5.98 0.99
C ARG A 32 -7.28 6.42 0.93
N HIS A 33 -6.49 6.18 1.98
CA HIS A 33 -5.06 6.46 1.96
C HIS A 33 -4.35 5.66 0.86
N TRP A 34 -4.62 4.36 0.77
CA TRP A 34 -4.01 3.50 -0.23
C TRP A 34 -4.36 3.92 -1.66
N LEU A 35 -5.62 4.27 -1.96
CA LEU A 35 -6.00 4.77 -3.29
C LEU A 35 -5.34 6.11 -3.64
N ALA A 36 -5.29 7.05 -2.68
CA ALA A 36 -4.58 8.31 -2.90
C ALA A 36 -3.08 8.06 -3.13
N TYR A 37 -2.51 7.13 -2.38
CA TYR A 37 -1.11 6.74 -2.51
C TYR A 37 -0.85 6.01 -3.84
N THR A 38 -1.81 5.26 -4.38
CA THR A 38 -1.74 4.65 -5.72
C THR A 38 -1.40 5.67 -6.79
N VAL A 39 -2.05 6.83 -6.76
CA VAL A 39 -1.76 7.91 -7.70
C VAL A 39 -0.33 8.43 -7.51
N ALA A 40 0.08 8.65 -6.25
CA ALA A 40 1.40 9.18 -5.94
C ALA A 40 2.54 8.23 -6.36
N TRP A 41 2.52 6.97 -5.91
CA TRP A 41 3.56 6.01 -6.28
C TRP A 41 3.50 5.66 -7.76
N GLY A 42 2.31 5.61 -8.36
CA GLY A 42 2.12 5.38 -9.79
C GLY A 42 2.75 6.47 -10.67
N ILE A 43 2.62 7.74 -10.27
CA ILE A 43 3.32 8.86 -10.94
C ILE A 43 4.84 8.70 -10.82
N VAL A 44 5.35 8.39 -9.63
CA VAL A 44 6.80 8.20 -9.41
C VAL A 44 7.32 7.05 -10.25
N ALA A 45 6.65 5.89 -10.22
CA ALA A 45 6.99 4.74 -11.03
C ALA A 45 6.93 5.07 -12.53
N GLY A 46 5.89 5.78 -12.97
CA GLY A 46 5.74 6.23 -14.35
C GLY A 46 6.90 7.12 -14.82
N VAL A 47 7.30 8.10 -14.01
CA VAL A 47 8.45 8.97 -14.31
C VAL A 47 9.76 8.18 -14.40
N ILE A 48 9.99 7.25 -13.46
CA ILE A 48 11.20 6.42 -13.44
C ILE A 48 11.27 5.53 -14.68
N MET A 49 10.17 4.87 -15.03
CA MET A 49 10.09 3.96 -16.17
C MET A 49 10.21 4.73 -17.50
N LEU A 50 9.47 5.82 -17.68
CA LEU A 50 9.54 6.64 -18.89
C LEU A 50 10.89 7.34 -19.05
N GLY A 51 11.56 7.66 -17.95
CA GLY A 51 12.90 8.25 -17.94
C GLY A 51 14.03 7.24 -18.15
N GLY A 52 13.73 5.93 -18.20
CA GLY A 52 14.76 4.87 -18.26
C GLY A 52 15.68 4.83 -17.03
N LEU A 53 15.24 5.38 -15.90
CA LEU A 53 16.04 5.44 -14.68
C LEU A 53 16.18 4.06 -14.04
N ALA A 54 15.12 3.24 -14.08
CA ALA A 54 15.14 1.90 -13.50
C ALA A 54 16.16 0.96 -14.14
N GLU A 55 16.53 1.18 -15.41
CA GLU A 55 17.55 0.39 -16.12
C GLU A 55 18.98 0.81 -15.77
N ARG A 56 19.15 2.01 -15.21
CA ARG A 56 20.46 2.61 -14.88
C ARG A 56 20.78 2.59 -13.40
N TRP A 57 19.76 2.38 -12.58
CA TRP A 57 19.87 2.35 -11.13
C TRP A 57 20.35 0.99 -10.65
N GLY A 58 21.25 1.02 -9.68
CA GLY A 58 21.79 -0.18 -9.05
C GLY A 58 20.93 -0.65 -7.88
N ASP A 59 21.47 -1.60 -7.13
CA ASP A 59 20.82 -2.17 -5.94
C ASP A 59 20.36 -1.12 -4.92
N LEU A 60 21.17 -0.10 -4.65
CA LEU A 60 20.87 0.87 -3.59
C LEU A 60 19.66 1.73 -3.93
N GLU A 61 19.64 2.35 -5.12
CA GLU A 61 18.57 3.24 -5.55
C GLU A 61 17.24 2.49 -5.68
N LEU A 62 17.28 1.28 -6.25
CA LEU A 62 16.11 0.41 -6.37
C LEU A 62 15.60 -0.05 -5.00
N MET A 63 16.50 -0.36 -4.07
CA MET A 63 16.11 -0.72 -2.70
C MET A 63 15.47 0.47 -1.97
N ILE A 64 16.06 1.67 -2.08
CA ILE A 64 15.48 2.90 -1.51
C ILE A 64 14.08 3.14 -2.09
N LEU A 65 13.90 2.95 -3.40
CA LEU A 65 12.59 3.06 -4.05
C LEU A 65 11.58 2.07 -3.45
N GLY A 66 11.95 0.79 -3.36
CA GLY A 66 11.10 -0.26 -2.78
C GLY A 66 10.72 0.03 -1.33
N VAL A 67 11.70 0.42 -0.50
CA VAL A 67 11.48 0.82 0.90
C VAL A 67 10.57 2.04 0.97
N ALA A 68 10.80 3.07 0.16
CA ALA A 68 9.98 4.28 0.14
C ALA A 68 8.52 3.94 -0.18
N PHE A 69 8.30 3.05 -1.16
CA PHE A 69 6.96 2.61 -1.54
C PHE A 69 6.25 1.85 -0.40
N ALA A 70 6.95 0.89 0.23
CA ALA A 70 6.42 0.16 1.37
C ALA A 70 6.12 1.08 2.57
N VAL A 71 7.05 1.98 2.90
CA VAL A 71 6.92 2.93 4.03
C VAL A 71 5.74 3.88 3.81
N GLY A 72 5.60 4.47 2.62
CA GLY A 72 4.46 5.35 2.32
C GLY A 72 3.10 4.64 2.33
N THR A 73 3.11 3.31 2.11
CA THR A 73 1.91 2.47 2.21
C THR A 73 1.55 2.16 3.68
N VAL A 74 2.54 1.82 4.50
CA VAL A 74 2.35 1.23 5.84
C VAL A 74 2.34 2.28 6.95
N ILE A 75 3.28 3.22 6.94
CA ILE A 75 3.51 4.11 8.09
C ILE A 75 2.39 5.15 8.25
N PRO A 76 1.95 5.89 7.22
CA PRO A 76 0.91 6.91 7.40
C PRO A 76 -0.40 6.41 8.02
N PRO A 77 -1.02 5.28 7.59
CA PRO A 77 -2.27 4.82 8.19
C PRO A 77 -2.10 4.29 9.61
N ILE A 78 -0.91 3.78 9.98
CA ILE A 78 -0.62 3.33 11.35
C ILE A 78 -0.38 4.53 12.29
N ALA A 79 0.38 5.53 11.82
CA ALA A 79 0.72 6.73 12.58
C ALA A 79 -0.48 7.66 12.80
N ARG A 80 -1.47 7.62 11.90
CA ARG A 80 -2.69 8.45 11.95
C ARG A 80 -3.93 7.56 12.04
N PRO A 81 -4.17 6.89 13.18
CA PRO A 81 -5.31 6.01 13.33
C PRO A 81 -6.63 6.79 13.27
N HIS A 82 -7.68 6.15 12.76
CA HIS A 82 -9.02 6.75 12.77
C HIS A 82 -9.49 7.00 14.22
N PRO A 83 -10.19 8.12 14.52
CA PRO A 83 -10.62 8.45 15.88
C PRO A 83 -11.41 7.34 16.60
N SER A 84 -12.18 6.54 15.85
CA SER A 84 -12.92 5.39 16.40
C SER A 84 -12.04 4.29 16.99
N GLN A 85 -10.72 4.34 16.80
CA GLN A 85 -9.74 3.37 17.34
C GLN A 85 -8.63 4.05 18.17
N ALA A 86 -8.87 5.28 18.64
CA ALA A 86 -7.87 6.03 19.41
C ALA A 86 -7.43 5.29 20.69
N THR A 87 -8.38 4.69 21.41
CA THR A 87 -8.15 3.91 22.64
C THR A 87 -7.68 2.48 22.39
N THR A 88 -7.71 2.01 21.14
CA THR A 88 -7.27 0.66 20.78
C THR A 88 -5.74 0.58 20.74
N PRO A 89 -5.11 -0.45 21.33
CA PRO A 89 -3.68 -0.67 21.21
C PRO A 89 -3.22 -0.73 19.75
N TRP A 90 -2.07 -0.15 19.43
CA TRP A 90 -1.61 0.03 18.04
C TRP A 90 -1.60 -1.26 17.22
N HIS A 91 -1.17 -2.39 17.79
CA HIS A 91 -1.11 -3.69 17.12
C HIS A 91 -2.50 -4.30 16.82
N SER A 92 -3.53 -3.86 17.55
CA SER A 92 -4.91 -4.34 17.39
C SER A 92 -5.75 -3.49 16.43
N ARG A 93 -5.23 -2.34 15.97
CA ARG A 93 -5.91 -1.41 15.06
C ARG A 93 -6.06 -2.00 13.65
N THR A 94 -7.10 -1.55 12.95
CA THR A 94 -7.39 -1.98 11.58
C THR A 94 -6.22 -1.69 10.63
N ALA A 95 -5.64 -0.49 10.70
CA ALA A 95 -4.51 -0.09 9.88
C ALA A 95 -3.30 -1.03 10.03
N THR A 96 -2.97 -1.41 11.26
CA THR A 96 -1.84 -2.32 11.52
C THR A 96 -2.11 -3.71 10.99
N LYS A 97 -3.29 -4.27 11.26
CA LYS A 97 -3.66 -5.61 10.77
C LYS A 97 -3.67 -5.67 9.24
N MET A 98 -4.26 -4.67 8.59
CA MET A 98 -4.29 -4.59 7.12
C MET A 98 -2.89 -4.43 6.54
N SER A 99 -2.05 -3.57 7.13
CA SER A 99 -0.69 -3.36 6.66
C SER A 99 0.17 -4.62 6.80
N LEU A 100 0.07 -5.32 7.95
CA LEU A 100 0.76 -6.59 8.16
C LEU A 100 0.30 -7.67 7.18
N ALA A 101 -1.00 -7.75 6.90
CA ALA A 101 -1.54 -8.68 5.94
C ALA A 101 -1.00 -8.41 4.53
N VAL A 102 -0.98 -7.15 4.09
CA VAL A 102 -0.46 -6.79 2.76
C VAL A 102 1.05 -6.99 2.66
N VAL A 103 1.83 -6.65 3.69
CA VAL A 103 3.27 -6.92 3.71
C VAL A 103 3.53 -8.43 3.65
N GLY A 104 2.86 -9.21 4.49
CA GLY A 104 2.99 -10.67 4.48
C GLY A 104 2.61 -11.27 3.13
N PHE A 105 1.49 -10.83 2.56
CA PHE A 105 1.04 -11.26 1.24
C PHE A 105 2.04 -10.90 0.14
N SER A 106 2.60 -9.69 0.19
CA SER A 106 3.63 -9.23 -0.74
C SER A 106 4.82 -10.16 -0.79
N PHE A 107 5.38 -10.49 0.38
CA PHE A 107 6.54 -11.37 0.47
C PHE A 107 6.20 -12.81 0.09
N LEU A 108 5.04 -13.31 0.52
CA LEU A 108 4.59 -14.66 0.22
C LEU A 108 4.39 -14.87 -1.29
N MET A 109 3.69 -13.95 -1.95
CA MET A 109 3.46 -14.02 -3.39
C MET A 109 4.75 -13.90 -4.18
N ASN A 110 5.65 -12.99 -3.76
CA ASN A 110 6.95 -12.88 -4.42
C ASN A 110 7.77 -14.17 -4.24
N TYR A 111 7.80 -14.77 -3.06
CA TYR A 111 8.59 -15.98 -2.83
C TYR A 111 8.00 -17.22 -3.53
N PHE A 112 6.70 -17.46 -3.40
CA PHE A 112 6.10 -18.71 -3.87
C PHE A 112 5.60 -18.66 -5.32
N CYS A 113 5.17 -17.50 -5.81
CA CYS A 113 4.56 -17.41 -7.14
C CYS A 113 5.50 -16.88 -8.22
N THR A 114 6.51 -16.07 -7.87
CA THR A 114 7.42 -15.54 -8.90
C THR A 114 8.32 -16.58 -9.57
N PRO A 115 8.80 -17.66 -8.90
CA PRO A 115 9.59 -18.69 -9.57
C PRO A 115 8.90 -19.30 -10.78
N TYR A 116 7.56 -19.39 -10.78
CA TYR A 116 6.80 -19.85 -11.95
C TYR A 116 7.06 -19.00 -13.21
N PHE A 117 7.19 -17.67 -13.06
CA PHE A 117 7.45 -16.78 -14.20
C PHE A 117 8.88 -16.94 -14.74
N PHE A 118 9.85 -17.20 -13.88
CA PHE A 118 11.25 -17.39 -14.30
C PHE A 118 11.47 -18.78 -14.88
N ASP A 119 10.99 -19.81 -14.21
CA ASP A 119 11.31 -21.20 -14.54
C ASP A 119 10.44 -21.74 -15.68
N VAL A 120 9.17 -21.32 -15.75
CA VAL A 120 8.21 -21.82 -16.76
C VAL A 120 8.09 -20.86 -17.95
N LEU A 121 8.00 -19.56 -17.69
CA LEU A 121 7.82 -18.56 -18.75
C LEU A 121 9.14 -17.96 -19.24
N HIS A 122 10.27 -18.32 -18.61
CA HIS A 122 11.61 -17.83 -18.95
C HIS A 122 11.71 -16.29 -18.95
N MET A 123 10.88 -15.63 -18.15
CA MET A 123 10.89 -14.18 -18.00
C MET A 123 12.09 -13.75 -17.16
N HIS A 124 12.66 -12.58 -17.46
CA HIS A 124 13.74 -11.98 -16.70
C HIS A 124 13.46 -10.48 -16.50
N PHE A 125 13.80 -9.97 -15.33
CA PHE A 125 13.76 -8.52 -15.09
C PHE A 125 15.03 -7.87 -15.64
N GLY A 126 14.88 -6.70 -16.29
CA GLY A 126 15.98 -5.91 -16.83
C GLY A 126 16.56 -4.90 -15.85
N PHE A 127 16.54 -5.18 -14.54
CA PHE A 127 17.10 -4.30 -13.52
C PHE A 127 18.56 -4.66 -13.25
N ASP A 128 19.42 -3.65 -13.05
CA ASP A 128 20.83 -3.84 -12.68
C ASP A 128 20.95 -4.09 -11.17
N THR A 129 20.57 -5.28 -10.73
CA THR A 129 20.47 -5.64 -9.31
C THR A 129 21.09 -7.01 -9.05
N ALA A 130 22.03 -7.06 -8.10
CA ALA A 130 22.62 -8.30 -7.63
C ALA A 130 21.86 -8.90 -6.43
N ILE A 131 21.04 -8.10 -5.75
CA ILE A 131 20.28 -8.55 -4.56
C ILE A 131 18.97 -9.22 -5.01
N VAL A 132 19.04 -10.52 -5.23
CA VAL A 132 17.91 -11.35 -5.70
C VAL A 132 17.60 -12.52 -4.77
N ILE A 133 16.35 -12.96 -4.75
CA ILE A 133 15.91 -14.24 -4.18
C ILE A 133 15.22 -15.01 -5.30
N GLN A 134 15.71 -16.20 -5.64
CA GLN A 134 15.13 -17.03 -6.72
C GLN A 134 14.94 -16.25 -8.04
N ASN A 135 15.98 -15.52 -8.47
CA ASN A 135 15.99 -14.64 -9.65
C ASN A 135 15.03 -13.43 -9.57
N ASN A 136 14.33 -13.24 -8.46
CA ASN A 136 13.47 -12.09 -8.22
C ASN A 136 14.21 -11.00 -7.42
N PRO A 137 14.38 -9.79 -7.96
CA PRO A 137 14.96 -8.66 -7.24
C PRO A 137 14.25 -8.36 -5.92
N VAL A 138 15.03 -8.26 -4.83
CA VAL A 138 14.47 -8.10 -3.48
C VAL A 138 13.68 -6.80 -3.32
N PHE A 139 14.07 -5.73 -4.02
CA PHE A 139 13.34 -4.47 -3.94
C PHE A 139 11.88 -4.61 -4.42
N LEU A 140 11.59 -5.57 -5.31
CA LEU A 140 10.22 -5.83 -5.78
C LEU A 140 9.34 -6.39 -4.67
N TYR A 141 9.88 -7.15 -3.70
CA TYR A 141 9.13 -7.62 -2.53
C TYR A 141 8.55 -6.46 -1.71
N LEU A 142 9.32 -5.37 -1.62
CA LEU A 142 8.93 -4.14 -0.91
C LEU A 142 8.04 -3.24 -1.78
N MET A 143 8.42 -3.03 -3.04
CA MET A 143 7.64 -2.23 -3.98
C MET A 143 6.22 -2.78 -4.13
N THR A 144 6.09 -4.11 -4.18
CA THR A 144 4.79 -4.77 -4.32
C THR A 144 3.87 -4.61 -3.12
N VAL A 145 4.35 -4.15 -1.95
CA VAL A 145 3.48 -3.76 -0.82
C VAL A 145 2.50 -2.67 -1.24
N ALA A 146 2.96 -1.67 -1.99
CA ALA A 146 2.11 -0.59 -2.51
C ALA A 146 1.14 -1.09 -3.60
N TYR A 147 1.60 -2.03 -4.42
CA TYR A 147 0.82 -2.66 -5.48
C TYR A 147 -0.32 -3.53 -4.91
N PHE A 148 -0.02 -4.41 -3.96
CA PHE A 148 -1.01 -5.26 -3.31
C PHE A 148 -1.95 -4.47 -2.40
N ALA A 149 -1.50 -3.38 -1.77
CA ALA A 149 -2.40 -2.44 -1.10
C ALA A 149 -3.44 -1.88 -2.08
N THR A 150 -3.00 -1.44 -3.26
CA THR A 150 -3.90 -0.96 -4.33
C THR A 150 -4.92 -2.02 -4.72
N TYR A 151 -4.47 -3.23 -5.04
CA TYR A 151 -5.35 -4.34 -5.43
C TYR A 151 -6.34 -4.73 -4.33
N SER A 152 -5.91 -4.73 -3.07
CA SER A 152 -6.78 -5.08 -1.95
C SER A 152 -7.98 -4.14 -1.83
N VAL A 153 -7.81 -2.86 -2.17
CA VAL A 153 -8.93 -1.91 -2.22
C VAL A 153 -9.79 -2.16 -3.45
N LEU A 154 -9.18 -2.19 -4.64
CA LEU A 154 -9.91 -2.26 -5.91
C LEU A 154 -10.77 -3.52 -6.04
N VAL A 155 -10.27 -4.67 -5.59
CA VAL A 155 -11.01 -5.95 -5.64
C VAL A 155 -12.10 -6.03 -4.57
N CYS A 156 -12.02 -5.21 -3.52
CA CYS A 156 -12.98 -5.17 -2.43
C CYS A 156 -13.94 -3.98 -2.49
N ILE A 157 -14.02 -3.28 -3.64
CA ILE A 157 -15.02 -2.25 -3.87
C ILE A 157 -16.42 -2.90 -3.84
N ALA A 158 -17.34 -2.27 -3.10
CA ALA A 158 -18.72 -2.72 -2.91
C ALA A 158 -19.66 -2.23 -4.03
#